data_AF-A0A066RS38-F1
#
_entry.id   AF-A0A066RS38-F1
#
_cell.length_a   1.000
_cell.length_b   1.000
_cell.length_c   1.000
_cell.angle_alpha   90.00
_cell.angle_beta   90.00
_cell.angle_gamma   90.00
#
_symmetry.space_group_name_H-M   'P 1'
#
loop_
_entity.id
_entity.type
_entity.pdbx_description
1 polymer ?
#
loop_
_entity_poly.entity_id
_entity_poly.type
_entity_poly.pdbx_seq_one_letter_code
_entity_poly.pdbx_strand_id
1 'polypeptide(L)'
;MYRRQLKHSRVKNLFKFVSAKMNQVMTVESYLEFDTCFHLEYSPQVTSFIAQPEGFRYRFAEKDCSYTPDFEVTESGQVKWLEVKPYSKVQHSDFFIQFKAKQAKAQEIGIPLILVTEKQIRVSMTKLTVD
;
A
#
# COMPACT_ATOMS: atom_id res chain seq x y z
N MET A 1 16.29 6.77 -6.72
CA MET A 1 14.85 6.48 -6.60
C MET A 1 14.22 6.60 -7.99
N TYR A 2 12.99 6.14 -8.22
CA TYR A 2 12.33 6.25 -9.53
C TYR A 2 10.80 6.33 -9.39
N ARG A 3 10.11 7.05 -10.28
CA ARG A 3 8.63 7.06 -10.34
C ARG A 3 8.12 6.16 -11.46
N ARG A 4 7.21 5.26 -11.13
CA ARG A 4 6.58 4.35 -12.07
C ARG A 4 5.45 5.05 -12.84
N GLN A 5 5.33 4.77 -14.14
CA GLN A 5 4.14 5.10 -14.93
C GLN A 5 3.19 3.90 -14.92
N LEU A 6 1.98 4.07 -14.39
CA LEU A 6 0.96 3.03 -14.41
C LEU A 6 0.40 2.89 -15.83
N LYS A 7 0.35 1.65 -16.33
CA LYS A 7 -0.21 1.33 -17.65
C LYS A 7 -1.27 0.26 -17.49
N HIS A 8 -2.28 0.32 -18.34
CA HIS A 8 -3.30 -0.71 -18.39
C HIS A 8 -2.65 -2.08 -18.68
N SER A 9 -3.03 -3.09 -17.91
CA SER A 9 -2.51 -4.46 -18.02
C SER A 9 -3.68 -5.40 -18.21
N ARG A 10 -3.49 -6.48 -18.98
CA ARG A 10 -4.50 -7.54 -19.14
C ARG A 10 -4.82 -8.29 -17.84
N VAL A 11 -4.00 -8.14 -16.80
CA VAL A 11 -4.06 -8.91 -15.56
C VAL A 11 -4.47 -8.05 -14.36
N LYS A 12 -4.26 -6.73 -14.41
CA LYS A 12 -4.51 -5.81 -13.29
C LYS A 12 -5.65 -4.85 -13.62
N ASN A 13 -6.62 -4.78 -12.73
CA ASN A 13 -7.67 -3.77 -12.79
C ASN A 13 -7.13 -2.46 -12.21
N LEU A 14 -7.31 -1.36 -12.96
CA LEU A 14 -7.00 -0.02 -12.47
C LEU A 14 -8.28 0.60 -11.92
N PHE A 15 -8.22 1.11 -10.69
CA PHE A 15 -9.31 1.86 -10.06
C PHE A 15 -8.89 3.31 -9.92
N LYS A 16 -9.88 4.22 -9.99
CA LYS A 16 -9.69 5.64 -9.73
C LYS A 16 -10.42 6.01 -8.45
N PHE A 17 -9.68 6.47 -7.45
CA PHE A 17 -10.23 6.98 -6.20
C PHE A 17 -10.12 8.51 -6.19
N VAL A 18 -11.26 9.20 -6.09
CA VAL A 18 -11.30 10.66 -5.98
C VAL A 18 -11.19 11.02 -4.50
N SER A 19 -10.09 11.63 -4.10
CA SER A 19 -9.86 12.06 -2.72
C SER A 19 -10.15 13.55 -2.61
N ALA A 20 -11.11 13.90 -1.75
CA ALA A 20 -11.34 15.29 -1.37
C ALA A 20 -10.23 15.76 -0.43
N LYS A 21 -9.79 14.90 0.52
CA LYS A 21 -8.71 15.21 1.46
C LYS A 21 -7.43 15.63 0.75
N MET A 22 -7.08 14.93 -0.33
CA MET A 22 -5.86 15.18 -1.10
C MET A 22 -6.08 16.09 -2.31
N ASN A 23 -7.34 16.47 -2.60
CA ASN A 23 -7.73 17.20 -3.81
C ASN A 23 -7.13 16.61 -5.10
N GLN A 24 -7.17 15.27 -5.23
CA GLN A 24 -6.59 14.55 -6.37
C GLN A 24 -7.33 13.25 -6.67
N VAL A 25 -7.17 12.75 -7.89
CA VAL A 25 -7.60 11.41 -8.28
C VAL A 25 -6.40 10.47 -8.21
N MET A 26 -6.46 9.48 -7.32
CA MET A 26 -5.46 8.42 -7.23
C MET A 26 -5.82 7.25 -8.13
N THR A 27 -4.79 6.63 -8.73
CA THR A 27 -4.94 5.39 -9.49
C THR A 27 -4.28 4.25 -8.72
N VAL A 28 -5.03 3.19 -8.47
CA VAL A 28 -4.59 2.00 -7.71
C VAL A 28 -4.83 0.72 -8.51
N GLU A 29 -4.11 -0.36 -8.20
CA GLU A 29 -4.02 -1.57 -9.03
C GLU A 29 -4.80 -2.78 -8.49
N SER A 30 -5.52 -2.63 -7.39
CA SER A 30 -6.35 -3.68 -6.83
C SER A 30 -7.55 -3.15 -6.05
N TYR A 31 -8.57 -4.01 -5.90
CA TYR A 31 -9.73 -3.72 -5.03
C TYR A 31 -9.30 -3.47 -3.58
N LEU A 32 -8.28 -4.17 -3.10
CA LEU A 32 -7.83 -4.03 -1.72
C LEU A 32 -7.10 -2.70 -1.49
N GLU A 33 -6.32 -2.24 -2.47
CA GLU A 33 -5.78 -0.88 -2.47
C GLU A 33 -6.90 0.16 -2.54
N PHE A 34 -7.91 -0.06 -3.39
CA PHE A 34 -9.07 0.83 -3.48
C PHE A 34 -9.84 0.94 -2.15
N ASP A 35 -10.07 -0.19 -1.48
CA ASP A 35 -10.68 -0.22 -0.14
C ASP A 35 -9.79 0.51 0.90
N THR A 36 -8.47 0.37 0.79
CA THR A 36 -7.51 1.06 1.66
C THR A 36 -7.65 2.58 1.54
N CYS A 37 -7.94 3.10 0.34
CA CYS A 37 -8.14 4.54 0.15
C CYS A 37 -9.24 5.12 1.03
N PHE A 38 -10.32 4.38 1.33
CA PHE A 38 -11.38 4.87 2.22
C PHE A 38 -10.88 5.06 3.66
N HIS A 39 -10.03 4.16 4.17
CA HIS A 39 -9.43 4.33 5.50
C HIS A 39 -8.51 5.54 5.56
N LEU A 40 -7.71 5.75 4.51
CA LEU A 40 -6.81 6.91 4.41
C LEU A 40 -7.59 8.23 4.27
N GLU A 41 -8.67 8.22 3.49
CA GLU A 41 -9.53 9.39 3.26
C GLU A 41 -10.26 9.83 4.52
N TYR A 42 -10.75 8.89 5.34
CA TYR A 42 -11.63 9.22 6.46
C TYR A 42 -10.97 9.14 7.83
N SER A 43 -9.74 8.62 7.94
CA SER A 43 -8.98 8.70 9.19
C SER A 43 -8.57 10.15 9.49
N PRO A 44 -8.92 10.71 10.66
CA PRO A 44 -8.53 12.08 11.03
C PRO A 44 -7.03 12.21 11.29
N GLN A 45 -6.36 11.11 11.64
CA GLN A 45 -4.92 11.10 11.90
C GLN A 45 -4.08 11.11 10.63
N VAL A 46 -4.67 10.74 9.49
CA VAL A 46 -3.99 10.80 8.18
C VAL A 46 -4.11 12.22 7.63
N THR A 47 -2.97 12.88 7.46
CA THR A 47 -2.88 14.25 6.94
C THR A 47 -2.53 14.29 5.46
N SER A 48 -1.79 13.30 4.96
CA SER A 48 -1.51 13.14 3.52
C SER A 48 -1.34 11.68 3.13
N PHE A 49 -1.67 11.36 1.89
CA PHE A 49 -1.34 10.07 1.28
C PHE A 49 -1.26 10.16 -0.24
N ILE A 50 -0.40 9.34 -0.83
CA ILE A 50 -0.27 9.18 -2.28
C ILE A 50 -0.20 7.69 -2.63
N ALA A 51 -0.84 7.30 -3.74
CA ALA A 51 -0.71 5.97 -4.30
C ALA A 51 0.54 5.85 -5.17
N GLN A 52 1.20 4.69 -5.12
CA GLN A 52 2.37 4.34 -5.93
C GLN A 52 3.44 5.45 -5.92
N PRO A 53 3.98 5.80 -4.73
CA PRO A 53 5.00 6.85 -4.54
C PRO A 53 6.30 6.54 -5.28
N GLU A 54 7.34 7.32 -4.99
CA GLU A 54 8.66 7.02 -5.52
C GLU A 54 9.16 5.66 -5.01
N GLY A 55 9.64 4.82 -5.94
CA GLY A 55 10.20 3.52 -5.65
C GLY A 55 11.69 3.56 -5.34
N PHE A 56 12.18 2.47 -4.73
CA PHE A 56 13.58 2.27 -4.41
C PHE A 56 14.12 0.96 -5.00
N ARG A 57 15.45 0.84 -5.00
CA ARG A 57 16.15 -0.39 -5.40
C ARG A 57 16.63 -1.13 -4.16
N TYR A 58 16.56 -2.45 -4.21
CA TYR A 58 17.01 -3.35 -3.15
C TYR A 58 17.64 -4.61 -3.76
N ARG A 59 18.47 -5.31 -2.97
CA ARG A 59 19.11 -6.57 -3.38
C ARG A 59 18.27 -7.73 -2.86
N PHE A 60 17.97 -8.71 -3.72
CA PHE A 60 17.30 -9.95 -3.32
C PHE A 60 17.80 -11.11 -4.18
N ALA A 61 18.23 -12.20 -3.54
CA ALA A 61 18.80 -13.37 -4.21
C ALA A 61 19.84 -13.00 -5.31
N GLU A 62 20.80 -12.15 -4.93
CA GLU A 62 21.87 -11.63 -5.81
C GLU A 62 21.39 -10.86 -7.05
N LYS A 63 20.16 -10.36 -7.04
CA LYS A 63 19.61 -9.52 -8.12
C LYS A 63 19.22 -8.15 -7.60
N ASP A 64 19.50 -7.14 -8.42
CA ASP A 64 19.00 -5.79 -8.18
C ASP A 64 17.54 -5.73 -8.60
N CYS A 65 16.69 -5.45 -7.62
CA CYS A 65 15.25 -5.41 -7.79
C CYS A 65 14.75 -3.98 -7.58
N SER A 66 13.77 -3.58 -8.37
CA SER A 66 13.02 -2.35 -8.18
C SER A 66 11.75 -2.65 -7.37
N TYR A 67 11.37 -1.72 -6.51
CA TYR A 67 10.16 -1.83 -5.72
C TYR A 67 9.51 -0.46 -5.52
N THR A 68 8.19 -0.42 -5.63
CA THR A 68 7.35 0.74 -5.36
C THR A 68 6.31 0.30 -4.33
N PRO A 69 6.23 0.94 -3.15
CA PRO A 69 5.13 0.71 -2.22
C PRO A 69 3.77 1.01 -2.85
N ASP A 70 2.71 0.47 -2.29
CA ASP A 70 1.36 0.77 -2.78
C ASP A 70 0.92 2.18 -2.35
N PHE A 71 1.30 2.60 -1.13
CA PHE A 71 1.04 3.95 -0.63
C PHE A 71 2.20 4.52 0.18
N GLU A 72 2.32 5.85 0.15
CA GLU A 72 2.98 6.63 1.19
C GLU A 72 1.92 7.42 1.96
N VAL A 73 2.02 7.41 3.29
CA VAL A 73 1.02 7.98 4.19
C VAL A 73 1.74 8.79 5.26
N THR A 74 1.27 10.01 5.50
CA THR A 74 1.60 10.78 6.71
C THR A 74 0.45 10.63 7.69
N GLU A 75 0.73 10.00 8.82
CA GLU A 75 -0.24 9.80 9.90
C GLU A 75 0.37 10.28 11.23
N SER A 76 -0.36 11.14 11.95
CA SER A 76 0.11 11.71 13.23
C SER A 76 1.53 12.32 13.14
N GLY A 77 1.84 12.97 12.01
CA GLY A 77 3.15 13.59 11.76
C GLY A 77 4.28 12.63 11.36
N GLN A 78 4.00 11.33 11.21
CA GLN A 78 4.99 10.33 10.81
C GLN A 78 4.70 9.79 9.41
N VAL A 79 5.75 9.69 8.59
CA VAL A 79 5.67 9.11 7.26
C VAL A 79 5.87 7.60 7.33
N LYS A 80 5.03 6.83 6.62
CA LYS A 80 5.13 5.38 6.49
C LYS A 80 4.73 4.93 5.10
N TRP A 81 5.28 3.81 4.66
CA TRP A 81 4.87 3.13 3.43
C TRP A 81 3.97 1.94 3.73
N LEU A 82 2.96 1.73 2.89
CA LEU A 82 2.07 0.58 2.97
C LEU A 82 2.26 -0.32 1.75
N GLU A 83 2.36 -1.62 2.00
CA GLU A 83 2.19 -2.68 1.00
C GLU A 83 0.86 -3.38 1.29
N VAL A 84 -0.03 -3.44 0.30
CA VAL A 84 -1.35 -4.03 0.44
C VAL A 84 -1.38 -5.38 -0.27
N LYS A 85 -1.75 -6.44 0.44
CA LYS A 85 -1.84 -7.80 -0.12
C LYS A 85 -2.98 -8.62 0.49
N PRO A 86 -3.61 -9.52 -0.30
CA PRO A 86 -4.49 -10.53 0.25
C PRO A 86 -3.78 -11.36 1.31
N TYR A 87 -4.43 -11.64 2.43
CA TYR A 87 -3.85 -12.41 3.54
C TYR A 87 -3.35 -13.79 3.06
N SER A 88 -4.10 -14.44 2.18
CA SER A 88 -3.72 -15.73 1.59
C SER A 88 -2.38 -15.67 0.83
N LYS A 89 -2.05 -14.53 0.22
CA LYS A 89 -0.77 -14.34 -0.49
C LYS A 89 0.40 -14.13 0.46
N VAL A 90 0.13 -13.59 1.65
CA VAL A 90 1.15 -13.35 2.69
C VAL A 90 1.59 -14.65 3.36
N GLN A 91 0.76 -15.70 3.33
CA GLN A 91 1.07 -16.98 3.97
C GLN A 91 2.13 -17.81 3.25
N HIS A 92 2.55 -17.42 2.04
CA HIS A 92 3.61 -18.12 1.30
C HIS A 92 5.00 -17.69 1.81
N SER A 93 5.89 -18.66 2.06
CA SER A 93 7.26 -18.42 2.57
C SER A 93 8.04 -17.42 1.73
N ASP A 94 7.95 -17.54 0.41
CA ASP A 94 8.76 -16.74 -0.52
C ASP A 94 8.37 -15.26 -0.47
N PHE A 95 7.08 -14.98 -0.28
CA PHE A 95 6.61 -13.62 -0.09
C PHE A 95 7.25 -13.00 1.15
N PHE A 96 7.23 -13.72 2.28
CA PHE A 96 7.75 -13.19 3.54
C PHE A 96 9.25 -12.89 3.45
N ILE A 97 10.04 -13.78 2.85
CA ILE A 97 11.49 -13.60 2.70
C ILE A 97 11.78 -12.38 1.81
N GLN A 98 11.09 -12.27 0.67
CA GLN A 98 11.28 -11.12 -0.23
C GLN A 98 10.79 -9.81 0.41
N PHE A 99 9.67 -9.85 1.12
CA PHE A 99 9.14 -8.68 1.82
C PHE A 99 10.08 -8.21 2.94
N LYS A 100 10.73 -9.13 3.66
CA LYS A 100 11.75 -8.79 4.66
C LYS A 100 12.94 -8.05 4.04
N ALA A 101 13.40 -8.44 2.86
CA ALA A 101 14.45 -7.70 2.15
C ALA A 101 14.01 -6.26 1.78
N LYS A 102 12.75 -6.07 1.39
CA LYS A 102 12.18 -4.74 1.15
C LYS A 102 12.10 -3.91 2.45
N GLN A 103 11.67 -4.52 3.55
CA GLN A 103 11.61 -3.86 4.85
C GLN A 103 12.99 -3.43 5.35
N ALA A 104 14.01 -4.29 5.20
CA ALA A 104 15.39 -3.95 5.55
C ALA A 104 15.87 -2.72 4.76
N LYS A 105 15.60 -2.68 3.45
CA LYS A 105 15.95 -1.51 2.64
C LYS A 105 15.17 -0.26 3.02
N ALA A 106 13.89 -0.40 3.36
CA ALA A 106 13.06 0.71 3.83
C ALA A 106 13.57 1.29 5.16
N GLN A 107 14.03 0.41 6.06
CA GLN A 107 14.67 0.80 7.32
C GLN A 107 15.97 1.58 7.09
N GLU A 108 16.81 1.19 6.13
CA GLU A 108 18.00 1.98 5.74
C GLU A 108 17.64 3.38 5.23
N ILE A 109 16.49 3.52 4.55
CA ILE A 109 15.99 4.81 4.06
C ILE A 109 15.37 5.65 5.20
N GLY A 110 15.01 5.02 6.31
CA GLY A 110 14.40 5.67 7.47
C GLY A 110 12.88 5.82 7.38
N ILE A 111 12.22 5.12 6.45
CA ILE A 111 10.75 5.11 6.33
C ILE A 111 10.23 3.68 6.57
N PRO A 112 9.37 3.45 7.58
CA PRO A 112 8.87 2.12 7.86
C PRO A 112 7.94 1.61 6.75
N LEU A 113 8.14 0.36 6.33
CA LEU A 113 7.28 -0.33 5.37
C LEU A 113 6.39 -1.35 6.09
N ILE A 114 5.07 -1.13 6.03
CA ILE A 114 4.05 -1.89 6.76
C ILE A 114 3.20 -2.71 5.79
N LEU A 115 2.99 -3.99 6.13
CA LEU A 115 2.10 -4.87 5.39
C LEU A 115 0.67 -4.74 5.91
N VAL A 116 -0.27 -4.51 4.99
CA VAL A 116 -1.69 -4.40 5.27
C VAL A 116 -2.45 -5.45 4.47
N THR A 117 -3.38 -6.13 5.12
CA THR A 117 -4.26 -7.14 4.51
C THR A 117 -5.72 -6.81 4.72
N GLU A 118 -6.61 -7.52 4.03
CA GLU A 118 -8.06 -7.41 4.20
C GLU A 118 -8.52 -7.66 5.64
N LYS A 119 -7.73 -8.36 6.47
CA LYS A 119 -8.05 -8.51 7.90
C LYS A 119 -7.98 -7.20 8.68
N GLN A 120 -7.20 -6.22 8.20
CA GLN A 120 -7.09 -4.88 8.80
C GLN A 120 -7.98 -3.86 8.07
N ILE A 121 -8.25 -4.06 6.78
CA ILE A 121 -9.04 -3.14 5.94
C ILE A 121 -10.53 -3.41 6.08
N ARG A 122 -10.95 -4.68 6.08
CA ARG A 122 -12.37 -5.07 6.09
C ARG A 122 -12.73 -5.59 7.48
N VAL A 123 -12.58 -4.75 8.49
CA VAL A 123 -13.04 -5.08 9.84
C VAL A 123 -14.56 -5.11 9.82
N SER A 124 -15.15 -6.29 10.02
CA SER A 124 -16.60 -6.42 10.11
C SER A 124 -17.10 -5.60 11.29
N MET A 125 -17.86 -4.54 11.03
CA MET A 125 -18.76 -4.01 12.06
C MET A 125 -19.80 -5.11 12.31
N THR A 126 -19.89 -5.59 13.54
CA THR A 126 -20.90 -6.55 13.98
C THR A 126 -22.26 -6.08 13.50
N LYS A 127 -22.95 -6.97 12.77
CA LYS A 127 -24.31 -6.87 12.20
C LYS A 127 -25.06 -5.60 12.57
N LEU A 128 -25.33 -4.76 11.58
CA LEU A 128 -26.55 -3.93 11.59
C LEU A 128 -27.72 -4.93 11.64
N THR A 129 -28.19 -5.25 12.85
CA THR A 129 -29.49 -5.86 13.03
C THR A 129 -30.49 -4.79 12.63
N VAL A 130 -31.16 -5.03 11.50
CA VAL A 130 -32.37 -4.31 11.16
C VAL A 130 -33.41 -4.84 12.15
N ASP A 131 -33.85 -3.99 13.07
CA ASP A 131 -35.02 -4.24 13.93
C ASP A 131 -36.30 -4.37 13.07
#